data_AF-A0A0Q8P2I9-F1
#
_entry.id   AF-A0A0Q8P2I9-F1
#
_cell.length_a   1.000
_cell.length_b   1.000
_cell.length_c   1.000
_cell.angle_alpha   90.00
_cell.angle_beta   90.00
_cell.angle_gamma   90.00
#
_symmetry.space_group_name_H-M   'P 1'
#
loop_
_entity.id
_entity.type
_entity.pdbx_description
1 polymer ?
#
loop_
_entity_poly.entity_id
_entity_poly.type
_entity_poly.pdbx_seq_one_letter_code
_entity_poly.pdbx_strand_id
1 'polypeptide(L)'
;MYLNTYQVDHVFYSETSTTMAIVMGAAMAIIMLLFMMGMYTNRGANIAILVGAVSVFVFFLWLVRSQNTIDEVSYMKAMIPHHSIAILTSSRAHISDPRVRKLADGIIETQRKEIAEMNALVKELRTKK
;
A
#
# COMPACT_ATOMS: atom_id res chain seq x y z
N MET A 1 3.87 5.72 2.00
CA MET A 1 3.65 5.07 0.69
C MET A 1 3.09 6.01 -0.39
N TYR A 2 2.98 7.33 -0.19
CA TYR A 2 2.42 8.25 -1.20
C TYR A 2 3.44 9.02 -2.03
N LEU A 3 4.73 8.91 -1.68
CA LEU A 3 5.80 9.71 -2.30
C LEU A 3 6.21 9.21 -3.70
N ASN A 4 5.73 8.04 -4.11
CA ASN A 4 5.99 7.41 -5.40
C ASN A 4 4.80 7.50 -6.36
N THR A 5 3.78 8.30 -6.04
CA THR A 5 2.68 8.60 -6.95
C THR A 5 3.19 9.50 -8.10
N TYR A 6 2.78 9.23 -9.35
CA TYR A 6 3.22 10.00 -10.53
C TYR A 6 2.74 11.46 -10.52
N GLN A 7 1.51 11.70 -10.04
CA GLN A 7 0.93 13.04 -9.92
C GLN A 7 0.29 13.23 -8.53
N VAL A 8 0.27 14.46 -8.04
CA VAL A 8 -0.20 14.79 -6.69
C VAL A 8 -1.71 14.61 -6.53
N ASP A 9 -2.48 14.85 -7.60
CA ASP A 9 -3.93 14.64 -7.68
C ASP A 9 -4.34 13.16 -7.63
N HIS A 10 -3.40 12.23 -7.83
CA HIS A 10 -3.64 10.80 -7.63
C HIS A 10 -3.42 10.35 -6.18
N VAL A 11 -3.10 11.26 -5.25
CA VAL A 11 -2.90 10.93 -3.84
C VAL A 11 -4.24 10.85 -3.12
N PHE A 12 -4.60 9.63 -2.72
CA PHE A 12 -5.80 9.36 -1.93
C PHE A 12 -5.45 8.55 -0.69
N TYR A 13 -6.19 8.76 0.39
CA TYR A 13 -6.08 7.91 1.58
C TYR A 13 -6.46 6.46 1.24
N SER A 14 -5.65 5.51 1.72
CA SER A 14 -5.86 4.07 1.56
C SER A 14 -5.75 3.35 2.90
N GLU A 15 -6.85 2.72 3.32
CA GLU A 15 -6.89 1.87 4.52
C GLU A 15 -5.91 0.69 4.42
N THR A 16 -5.81 0.08 3.23
CA THR A 16 -4.86 -1.00 2.94
C THR A 16 -3.42 -0.54 3.16
N SER A 17 -3.07 0.69 2.73
CA SER A 17 -1.72 1.23 2.92
C SER A 17 -1.41 1.50 4.40
N THR A 18 -2.35 2.06 5.15
CA THR A 18 -2.22 2.27 6.60
C THR A 18 -2.04 0.94 7.33
N THR A 19 -2.88 -0.04 7.01
CA THR A 19 -2.81 -1.38 7.57
C THR A 19 -1.46 -2.04 7.27
N MET A 20 -0.97 -1.94 6.03
CA MET A 20 0.31 -2.50 5.65
C MET A 20 1.48 -1.83 6.39
N ALA A 21 1.41 -0.52 6.64
CA ALA A 21 2.40 0.18 7.46
C ALA A 21 2.45 -0.35 8.90
N ILE A 22 1.28 -0.66 9.49
CA ILE A 22 1.19 -1.29 10.82
C ILE A 22 1.82 -2.68 10.82
N VAL A 23 1.50 -3.50 9.81
CA VAL A 23 2.08 -4.86 9.65
C VAL A 23 3.60 -4.79 9.55
N MET A 24 4.14 -3.90 8.71
CA MET A 24 5.58 -3.71 8.56
C MET A 24 6.25 -3.22 9.85
N GLY A 25 5.62 -2.27 10.55
CA GLY A 25 6.11 -1.77 11.84
C GLY A 25 6.16 -2.86 12.90
N ALA A 26 5.10 -3.67 13.00
CA ALA A 26 5.04 -4.81 13.93
C ALA A 26 6.11 -5.86 13.61
N ALA A 27 6.27 -6.22 12.33
CA ALA A 27 7.33 -7.14 11.89
C ALA A 27 8.73 -6.61 12.24
N MET A 28 8.98 -5.32 12.00
CA MET A 28 10.26 -4.69 12.32
C MET A 28 10.52 -4.69 13.84
N ALA A 29 9.51 -4.40 14.66
CA ALA A 29 9.64 -4.45 16.11
C ALA A 29 10.01 -5.86 16.60
N ILE A 30 9.39 -6.91 16.05
CA ILE A 30 9.73 -8.31 16.35
C ILE A 30 11.19 -8.60 16.00
N ILE A 31 11.60 -8.29 14.76
CA ILE A 31 12.95 -8.55 14.28
C ILE A 31 13.98 -7.81 15.15
N MET A 32 13.81 -6.51 15.34
CA MET A 32 14.76 -5.70 16.12
C MET A 32 14.91 -6.23 17.55
N LEU A 33 13.80 -6.54 18.21
CA LEU A 33 13.84 -7.03 19.59
C LEU A 33 14.56 -8.39 19.70
N LEU A 34 14.37 -9.29 18.73
CA LEU A 34 15.07 -10.58 18.69
C LEU A 34 16.58 -10.42 18.50
N PHE A 35 17.02 -9.51 17.63
CA PHE A 35 18.44 -9.24 17.39
C PHE A 35 19.12 -8.49 18.54
N MET A 36 18.37 -7.64 19.24
CA MET A 36 18.89 -6.78 20.32
C MET A 36 18.64 -7.35 21.72
N MET A 37 18.27 -8.63 21.82
CA MET A 37 17.85 -9.26 23.08
C MET A 37 18.90 -9.16 24.21
N GLY A 38 20.20 -9.14 23.85
CA GLY A 38 21.30 -8.98 24.80
C GLY A 38 21.47 -7.57 25.37
N MET A 39 20.88 -6.54 24.74
CA MET A 39 20.97 -5.15 25.21
C MET A 39 19.83 -4.75 26.14
N TYR A 40 18.69 -5.43 26.04
CA TYR A 40 17.50 -5.12 26.84
C TYR A 40 17.37 -6.04 28.05
N THR A 41 17.70 -5.51 29.24
CA THR A 41 17.80 -6.30 30.48
C THR A 41 16.44 -6.66 31.10
N ASN A 42 15.39 -5.87 30.87
CA ASN A 42 14.06 -6.13 31.42
C ASN A 42 13.31 -7.20 30.60
N ARG A 43 13.44 -8.46 31.04
CA ARG A 43 12.81 -9.62 30.39
C ARG A 43 11.28 -9.50 30.31
N GLY A 44 10.62 -8.97 31.33
CA GLY A 44 9.16 -8.82 31.36
C GLY A 44 8.66 -7.85 30.29
N ALA A 45 9.30 -6.68 30.19
CA ALA A 45 8.99 -5.69 29.16
C ALA A 45 9.25 -6.24 27.75
N ASN A 46 10.37 -6.95 27.55
CA ASN A 46 10.70 -7.55 26.26
C ASN A 46 9.64 -8.57 25.82
N ILE A 47 9.22 -9.46 26.72
CA ILE A 47 8.17 -10.45 26.42
C ILE A 47 6.85 -9.74 26.11
N ALA A 48 6.46 -8.72 26.88
CA ALA A 48 5.25 -7.96 26.64
C ALA A 48 5.24 -7.27 25.26
N ILE A 49 6.35 -6.63 24.88
CA ILE A 49 6.51 -5.99 23.57
C ILE A 49 6.45 -7.04 22.46
N LEU A 50 7.14 -8.17 22.62
CA LEU A 50 7.17 -9.22 21.60
C LEU A 50 5.78 -9.82 21.36
N VAL A 51 5.07 -10.20 22.43
CA VAL A 51 3.72 -10.75 22.35
C VAL A 51 2.77 -9.72 21.75
N GLY A 52 2.83 -8.47 22.21
CA GLY A 52 2.01 -7.39 21.66
C GLY A 52 2.26 -7.18 20.15
N ALA A 53 3.52 -7.14 19.72
CA ALA A 53 3.87 -6.99 18.32
C ALA A 53 3.42 -8.17 17.46
N VAL A 54 3.55 -9.41 17.94
CA VAL A 54 3.04 -10.62 17.26
C VAL A 54 1.52 -10.58 17.12
N SER A 55 0.80 -10.23 18.19
CA SER A 55 -0.67 -10.10 18.15
C SER A 55 -1.13 -9.03 17.16
N VAL A 56 -0.51 -7.85 17.18
CA VAL A 56 -0.77 -6.77 16.20
C VAL A 56 -0.47 -7.25 14.78
N PHE A 57 0.67 -7.88 14.56
CA PHE A 57 1.06 -8.41 13.25
C PHE A 57 0.01 -9.38 12.70
N VAL A 58 -0.38 -10.40 13.49
CA VAL A 58 -1.34 -11.41 13.06
C VAL A 58 -2.71 -10.80 12.78
N PHE A 59 -3.20 -9.92 13.65
CA PHE A 59 -4.51 -9.29 13.50
C PHE A 59 -4.58 -8.41 12.24
N PHE A 60 -3.61 -7.50 12.06
CA PHE A 60 -3.62 -6.62 10.89
C PHE A 60 -3.26 -7.34 9.59
N LEU A 61 -2.47 -8.42 9.65
CA LEU A 61 -2.25 -9.30 8.49
C LEU A 61 -3.56 -10.00 8.09
N TRP A 62 -4.35 -10.48 9.05
CA TRP A 62 -5.66 -11.03 8.76
C TRP A 62 -6.60 -9.97 8.16
N LEU A 63 -6.63 -8.76 8.71
CA LEU A 63 -7.46 -7.65 8.21
C LEU A 63 -7.10 -7.28 6.77
N VAL A 64 -5.81 -7.11 6.46
CA VAL A 64 -5.37 -6.80 5.09
C VAL A 64 -5.61 -7.96 4.12
N ARG A 65 -5.67 -9.20 4.62
CA ARG A 65 -5.94 -10.36 3.76
C ARG A 65 -7.42 -10.59 3.51
N SER A 66 -8.29 -10.25 4.45
CA SER A 66 -9.74 -10.44 4.31
C SER A 66 -10.36 -9.42 3.37
N GLN A 67 -9.84 -8.19 3.32
CA GLN A 67 -10.41 -7.07 2.54
C GLN A 67 -11.86 -6.70 2.93
N ASN A 68 -12.38 -7.24 4.05
CA ASN A 68 -13.78 -7.09 4.45
C ASN A 68 -14.21 -5.64 4.74
N THR A 69 -13.26 -4.73 5.01
CA THR A 69 -13.55 -3.32 5.32
C THR A 69 -13.46 -2.40 4.10
N ILE A 70 -13.09 -2.94 2.93
CA ILE A 70 -12.86 -2.13 1.73
C ILE A 70 -14.14 -2.10 0.88
N ASP A 71 -14.80 -0.94 0.87
CA ASP A 71 -15.93 -0.69 -0.04
C ASP A 71 -15.47 -0.25 -1.44
N GLU A 72 -16.40 -0.11 -2.38
CA GLU A 72 -16.12 0.26 -3.77
C GLU A 72 -15.40 1.62 -3.91
N VAL A 73 -15.69 2.59 -3.05
CA VAL A 73 -15.08 3.92 -3.08
C VAL A 73 -13.68 3.86 -2.50
N SER A 74 -13.49 3.16 -1.36
CA SER A 74 -12.18 2.90 -0.76
C SER A 74 -11.29 2.07 -1.70
N TYR A 75 -11.86 1.11 -2.43
CA TYR A 75 -11.17 0.34 -3.46
C TYR A 75 -10.62 1.25 -4.56
N MET A 76 -11.47 2.06 -5.18
CA MET A 76 -11.04 2.96 -6.27
C MET A 76 -10.02 4.00 -5.78
N LYS A 77 -10.22 4.58 -4.60
CA LYS A 77 -9.25 5.50 -3.98
C LYS A 77 -7.91 4.85 -3.69
N ALA A 78 -7.87 3.56 -3.36
CA ALA A 78 -6.62 2.83 -3.19
C ALA A 78 -5.97 2.46 -4.54
N MET A 79 -6.76 2.22 -5.59
CA MET A 79 -6.25 1.84 -6.92
C MET A 79 -5.72 3.02 -7.73
N ILE A 80 -6.30 4.22 -7.61
CA ILE A 80 -5.77 5.42 -8.30
C ILE A 80 -4.26 5.65 -8.01
N PRO A 81 -3.78 5.70 -6.76
CA PRO A 81 -2.36 5.85 -6.49
C PRO A 81 -1.55 4.62 -6.92
N HIS A 82 -2.10 3.40 -6.83
CA HIS A 82 -1.44 2.18 -7.30
C HIS A 82 -1.14 2.23 -8.80
N HIS A 83 -2.16 2.54 -9.61
CA HIS A 83 -2.08 2.78 -11.04
C HIS A 83 -1.09 3.91 -11.36
N SER A 84 -1.10 4.96 -10.54
CA SER A 84 -0.18 6.07 -10.69
C SER A 84 1.29 5.66 -10.46
N ILE A 85 1.58 4.76 -9.53
CA ILE A 85 2.93 4.22 -9.32
C ILE A 85 3.37 3.39 -10.54
N ALA A 86 2.45 2.63 -11.15
CA ALA A 86 2.72 1.89 -12.37
C ALA A 86 3.06 2.82 -13.55
N ILE A 87 2.38 3.96 -13.68
CA ILE A 87 2.71 5.00 -14.66
C ILE A 87 4.10 5.57 -14.39
N LEU A 88 4.41 5.95 -13.13
CA LEU A 88 5.72 6.48 -12.76
C LEU A 88 6.84 5.52 -13.16
N THR A 89 6.69 4.25 -12.79
CA THR A 89 7.68 3.20 -13.02
C THR A 89 7.85 2.94 -14.51
N SER A 90 6.75 2.76 -15.26
CA SER A 90 6.78 2.50 -16.71
C SER A 90 7.37 3.67 -17.50
N SER A 91 7.16 4.90 -17.02
CA SER A 91 7.67 6.11 -17.67
C SER A 91 9.16 6.35 -17.41
N ARG A 92 9.67 5.99 -16.22
CA ARG A 92 11.04 6.30 -15.80
C ARG A 92 12.00 5.12 -15.86
N ALA A 93 11.51 3.88 -16.00
CA ALA A 93 12.35 2.70 -16.10
C ALA A 93 13.23 2.74 -17.35
N HIS A 94 14.49 2.35 -17.18
CA HIS A 94 15.47 2.27 -18.26
C HIS A 94 15.25 0.98 -19.07
N ILE A 95 14.37 1.04 -20.07
CA ILE A 95 13.95 -0.10 -20.88
C ILE A 95 14.52 0.04 -22.29
N SER A 96 15.40 -0.88 -22.68
CA SER A 96 16.04 -0.90 -24.00
C SER A 96 15.41 -1.88 -24.98
N ASP A 97 14.82 -2.99 -24.51
CA ASP A 97 14.14 -3.96 -25.39
C ASP A 97 12.83 -3.34 -25.93
N PRO A 98 12.64 -3.23 -27.26
CA PRO A 98 11.46 -2.61 -27.85
C PRO A 98 10.13 -3.28 -27.48
N ARG A 99 10.12 -4.60 -27.21
CA ARG A 99 8.92 -5.34 -26.81
C ARG A 99 8.51 -4.94 -25.40
N VAL A 100 9.48 -4.76 -24.51
CA VAL A 100 9.24 -4.32 -23.14
C VAL A 100 8.83 -2.84 -23.10
N ARG A 101 9.40 -1.99 -23.98
CA ARG A 101 8.95 -0.60 -24.13
C ARG A 101 7.50 -0.53 -24.58
N LYS A 102 7.13 -1.30 -25.61
CA LYS A 102 5.74 -1.39 -26.09
C LYS A 102 4.77 -1.85 -24.98
N LEU A 103 5.18 -2.80 -24.15
CA LEU A 103 4.40 -3.22 -22.98
C LEU A 103 4.24 -2.07 -21.97
N ALA A 104 5.32 -1.37 -21.64
CA ALA A 104 5.29 -0.24 -20.70
C ALA A 104 4.39 0.90 -21.19
N ASP A 105 4.43 1.21 -22.49
CA ASP A 105 3.59 2.25 -23.09
C ASP A 105 2.11 1.85 -23.05
N GLY A 106 1.80 0.56 -23.32
CA GLY A 106 0.45 0.02 -23.16
C GLY A 106 -0.05 0.07 -21.72
N ILE A 107 0.81 -0.22 -20.73
CA ILE A 107 0.48 -0.06 -19.31
C ILE A 107 0.15 1.42 -19.03
N ILE A 108 0.98 2.36 -19.46
CA ILE A 108 0.72 3.79 -19.22
C ILE A 108 -0.63 4.23 -19.79
N GLU A 109 -0.96 3.83 -21.02
CA GLU A 109 -2.21 4.20 -21.66
C GLU A 109 -3.43 3.65 -20.90
N THR A 110 -3.43 2.35 -20.59
CA THR A 110 -4.54 1.70 -19.89
C THR A 110 -4.71 2.27 -18.47
N GLN A 111 -3.63 2.41 -17.72
CA GLN A 111 -3.66 2.92 -16.34
C GLN A 111 -4.20 4.35 -16.26
N ARG A 112 -3.91 5.21 -17.26
CA ARG A 112 -4.48 6.57 -17.33
C ARG A 112 -5.99 6.56 -17.57
N LYS A 113 -6.48 5.69 -18.46
CA LYS A 113 -7.92 5.56 -18.73
C LYS A 113 -8.67 5.08 -17.49
N GLU A 114 -8.13 4.06 -16.81
CA GLU A 114 -8.72 3.51 -15.58
C GLU A 114 -8.71 4.53 -14.42
N ILE A 115 -7.65 5.35 -14.28
CA ILE A 115 -7.65 6.45 -13.29
C ILE A 115 -8.76 7.46 -13.58
N ALA A 116 -8.98 7.83 -14.85
CA ALA A 116 -10.03 8.77 -15.21
C ALA A 116 -11.43 8.20 -14.91
N GLU A 117 -11.66 6.92 -15.24
CA GLU A 117 -12.90 6.21 -14.95
C GLU A 117 -13.17 6.12 -13.44
N MET A 118 -12.18 5.68 -12.65
CA MET A 118 -12.31 5.60 -11.20
C MET A 118 -12.59 6.96 -10.56
N ASN A 119 -11.94 8.04 -11.01
CA ASN A 119 -12.24 9.39 -10.52
C ASN A 119 -13.68 9.82 -10.82
N ALA A 120 -14.18 9.51 -12.01
CA ALA A 120 -15.57 9.80 -12.38
C ALA A 120 -16.56 9.05 -11.50
N LEU A 121 -16.35 7.73 -11.31
CA LEU A 121 -17.20 6.87 -10.47
C LEU A 121 -17.16 7.29 -9.00
N VAL A 122 -15.98 7.59 -8.44
CA VAL A 122 -15.84 8.10 -7.07
C VAL A 122 -16.62 9.40 -6.89
N LYS A 123 -16.59 10.30 -7.87
CA LYS A 123 -17.35 11.55 -7.82
C LYS A 123 -18.86 11.27 -7.84
N GLU A 124 -19.33 10.42 -8.75
CA GLU A 124 -20.73 10.07 -8.90
C GLU A 124 -21.30 9.42 -7.63
N LEU A 125 -20.64 8.38 -7.11
CA LEU A 125 -21.09 7.63 -5.92
C LEU A 125 -21.09 8.48 -4.65
N ARG A 126 -20.22 9.49 -4.55
CA ARG A 126 -20.23 10.44 -3.43
C ARG A 126 -21.36 11.46 -3.51
N THR A 127 -21.90 11.74 -4.71
CA THR A 127 -23.04 12.65 -4.89
C THR A 127 -24.40 11.97 -4.74
N LYS A 128 -24.45 10.64 -4.85
CA LYS A 128 -25.66 9.83 -4.66
C LYS A 128 -25.90 9.39 -3.21
N LYS A 129 -24.95 9.65 -2.30
CA LYS A 129 -25.08 9.50 -0.84
C LYS A 129 -25.46 10.83 -0.22
#